data_AF-A0A0W0GK71-F1
#
_entry.id   AF-A0A0W0GK71-F1
#
_cell.length_a   1.000
_cell.length_b   1.000
_cell.length_c   1.000
_cell.angle_alpha   90.00
_cell.angle_beta   90.00
_cell.angle_gamma   90.00
#
_symmetry.space_group_name_H-M   'P 1'
#
loop_
_entity.id
_entity.type
_entity.pdbx_description
1 polymer ?
#
loop_
_entity_poly.entity_id
_entity_poly.type
_entity_poly.pdbx_seq_one_letter_code
_entity_poly.pdbx_strand_id
1 'polypeptide(L)'
;MVNESKPLGSEDSSAVEFVKEMLAGDPTYAINFDRIQWDHENKRYVIVEFLLCEEKQSTRGITPLSSHPNRYFMKNSMKFISLWKLSQVIGAKLFLVNYSKAGTSCEDQVLLMEVQNVDATASAPVQTINSTMTRQEFSSWFRTLNRRGRT
;
A
#
# COMPACT_ATOMS: atom_id res chain seq x y z
N MET A 1 -0.15 -6.97 32.24
CA MET A 1 0.83 -7.58 31.32
C MET A 1 0.74 -6.84 30.00
N VAL A 2 1.85 -6.29 29.50
CA VAL A 2 1.90 -5.72 28.14
C VAL A 2 1.85 -6.90 27.19
N ASN A 3 0.77 -7.03 26.42
CA ASN A 3 0.59 -8.14 25.48
C ASN A 3 1.31 -7.76 24.18
N GLU A 4 2.61 -8.03 24.10
CA GLU A 4 3.39 -7.67 22.92
C GLU A 4 3.02 -8.57 21.73
N SER A 5 2.72 -7.94 20.58
CA SER A 5 2.55 -8.67 19.32
C SER A 5 3.87 -9.31 18.88
N LYS A 6 3.80 -10.51 18.29
CA LYS A 6 4.98 -11.21 17.78
C LYS A 6 5.63 -10.39 16.64
N PRO A 7 6.97 -10.27 16.60
CA PRO A 7 7.66 -9.74 15.43
C PRO A 7 7.34 -10.53 14.17
N LEU A 8 7.43 -9.89 13.01
CA LEU A 8 7.33 -10.58 11.73
C LEU A 8 8.42 -11.66 11.64
N GLY A 9 8.01 -12.90 11.42
CA GLY A 9 8.86 -14.09 11.28
C GLY A 9 8.83 -14.65 9.86
N SER A 10 8.78 -15.98 9.68
CA SER A 10 8.71 -16.63 8.37
C SER A 10 7.51 -16.13 7.54
N GLU A 11 7.75 -15.82 6.27
CA GLU A 11 6.78 -15.23 5.33
C GLU A 11 5.54 -16.11 5.09
N ASP A 12 4.36 -15.50 5.00
CA ASP A 12 3.08 -16.08 4.54
C ASP A 12 3.07 -16.31 3.01
N SER A 13 4.20 -16.63 2.40
CA SER A 13 4.29 -16.94 0.95
C SER A 13 3.40 -18.14 0.57
N SER A 14 3.00 -18.95 1.55
CA SER A 14 2.07 -20.06 1.42
C SER A 14 0.62 -19.63 1.10
N ALA A 15 0.14 -18.48 1.58
CA ALA A 15 -1.26 -18.10 1.43
C ALA A 15 -1.63 -17.73 -0.01
N VAL A 16 -0.74 -17.00 -0.71
CA VAL A 16 -0.95 -16.62 -2.12
C VAL A 16 -0.98 -17.86 -3.01
N GLU A 17 -0.03 -18.77 -2.83
CA GLU A 17 0.00 -20.01 -3.62
C GLU A 17 -1.18 -20.91 -3.29
N PHE A 18 -1.58 -21.00 -2.02
CA PHE A 18 -2.79 -21.74 -1.63
C PHE A 18 -4.06 -21.16 -2.27
N VAL A 19 -4.23 -19.83 -2.29
CA VAL A 19 -5.39 -19.21 -2.96
C VAL A 19 -5.37 -19.48 -4.46
N LYS A 20 -4.20 -19.42 -5.13
CA LYS A 20 -4.09 -19.78 -6.55
C LYS A 20 -4.47 -21.23 -6.80
N GLU A 21 -4.02 -22.14 -5.94
CA GLU A 21 -4.36 -23.56 -5.99
C GLU A 21 -5.88 -23.76 -5.84
N MET A 22 -6.49 -23.16 -4.82
CA MET A 22 -7.92 -23.30 -4.53
C MET A 22 -8.82 -22.67 -5.60
N LEU A 23 -8.38 -21.58 -6.24
CA LEU A 23 -9.11 -20.95 -7.34
C LEU A 23 -8.98 -21.73 -8.65
N ALA A 24 -8.01 -22.66 -8.77
CA ALA A 24 -7.83 -23.48 -9.96
C ALA A 24 -7.81 -22.70 -11.30
N GLY A 25 -7.32 -21.44 -11.27
CA GLY A 25 -7.27 -20.54 -12.42
C GLY A 25 -8.43 -19.55 -12.53
N ASP A 26 -9.45 -19.63 -11.66
CA ASP A 26 -10.55 -18.67 -11.63
C ASP A 26 -10.08 -17.26 -11.20
N PRO A 27 -10.64 -16.19 -11.79
CA PRO A 27 -10.34 -14.83 -11.36
C PRO A 27 -10.73 -14.61 -9.89
N THR A 28 -9.83 -13.98 -9.14
CA THR A 28 -10.20 -13.46 -7.82
C THR A 28 -11.02 -12.17 -7.96
N TYR A 29 -12.11 -12.10 -7.23
CA TYR A 29 -12.92 -10.89 -7.05
C TYR A 29 -12.67 -10.23 -5.68
N ALA A 30 -11.65 -10.70 -4.96
CA ALA A 30 -11.26 -10.18 -3.65
C ALA A 30 -10.21 -9.09 -3.77
N ILE A 31 -9.99 -8.39 -2.66
CA ILE A 31 -8.86 -7.48 -2.48
C ILE A 31 -7.98 -7.95 -1.33
N ASN A 32 -6.68 -8.00 -1.59
CA ASN A 32 -5.69 -8.24 -0.55
C ASN A 32 -5.28 -6.91 0.07
N PHE A 33 -5.07 -6.92 1.37
CA PHE A 33 -4.42 -5.83 2.08
C PHE A 33 -3.00 -6.23 2.39
N ASP A 34 -2.04 -5.37 2.07
CA ASP A 34 -0.70 -5.57 2.61
C ASP A 34 -0.68 -5.33 4.12
N ARG A 35 -1.41 -4.31 4.58
CA ARG A 35 -1.50 -4.01 6.01
C ARG A 35 -2.75 -3.22 6.38
N ILE A 36 -3.38 -3.65 7.47
CA ILE A 36 -4.36 -2.87 8.24
C ILE A 36 -3.92 -2.83 9.71
N GLN A 37 -4.03 -1.67 10.35
CA GLN A 37 -3.63 -1.48 11.75
C GLN A 37 -4.58 -0.51 12.44
N TRP A 38 -4.89 -0.75 13.73
CA TRP A 38 -5.49 0.28 14.57
C TRP A 38 -4.43 1.32 15.01
N ASP A 39 -4.74 2.60 14.85
CA ASP A 39 -3.95 3.72 15.37
C ASP A 39 -4.61 4.21 16.67
N HIS A 40 -4.01 3.88 17.82
CA HIS A 40 -4.53 4.27 19.13
C HIS A 40 -4.47 5.78 19.40
N GLU A 41 -3.55 6.50 18.76
CA GLU A 41 -3.38 7.95 18.91
C GLU A 41 -4.53 8.67 18.20
N ASN A 42 -4.85 8.23 16.98
CA ASN A 42 -5.87 8.86 16.13
C ASN A 42 -7.25 8.18 16.17
N LYS A 43 -7.42 7.15 17.00
CA LYS A 43 -8.65 6.36 17.21
C LYS A 43 -9.31 5.90 15.90
N ARG A 44 -8.50 5.39 14.97
CA ARG A 44 -8.99 4.94 13.66
C ARG A 44 -8.12 3.83 13.09
N TYR A 45 -8.64 3.13 12.09
CA TYR A 45 -7.82 2.21 11.30
C TYR A 45 -6.92 2.97 10.32
N VAL A 46 -5.80 2.34 9.96
CA VAL A 46 -4.89 2.77 8.90
C VAL A 46 -4.63 1.58 7.99
N ILE A 47 -4.86 1.77 6.69
CA ILE A 47 -4.54 0.81 5.64
C ILE A 47 -3.30 1.32 4.91
N VAL A 48 -2.31 0.44 4.71
CA VAL A 48 -1.11 0.74 3.94
C VAL A 48 -0.97 -0.29 2.84
N GLU A 49 -1.00 0.17 1.60
CA GLU A 49 -0.83 -0.65 0.40
C GLU A 49 0.51 -0.30 -0.27
N PHE A 50 1.36 -1.29 -0.49
CA PHE A 50 2.66 -1.16 -1.11
C PHE A 50 2.56 -1.41 -2.62
N LEU A 51 3.11 -0.48 -3.39
CA LEU A 51 3.07 -0.47 -4.84
C LEU A 51 4.49 -0.56 -5.37
N LEU A 52 4.90 -1.78 -5.70
CA LEU A 52 6.24 -2.02 -6.24
C LEU A 52 6.39 -1.36 -7.61
N CYS A 53 7.42 -0.54 -7.76
CA CYS A 53 7.93 -0.06 -9.02
C CYS A 53 9.05 -0.99 -9.48
N GLU A 54 8.78 -1.78 -10.53
CA GLU A 54 9.74 -2.71 -11.11
C GLU A 54 10.89 -1.95 -11.77
N GLU A 55 12.11 -2.49 -11.68
CA GLU A 55 13.31 -1.85 -12.24
C GLU A 55 13.20 -1.60 -13.75
N LYS A 56 12.57 -2.53 -14.49
CA LYS A 56 12.29 -2.37 -15.92
C LYS A 56 11.42 -1.15 -16.27
N GLN A 57 10.70 -0.57 -15.30
CA GLN A 57 9.92 0.64 -15.51
C GLN A 57 10.81 1.89 -15.47
N SER A 58 11.94 1.84 -14.74
CA SER A 58 12.88 2.95 -14.65
C SER A 58 13.53 3.27 -16.00
N THR A 59 13.73 2.27 -16.86
CA THR A 59 14.22 2.45 -18.24
C THR A 59 13.28 3.30 -19.11
N ARG A 60 12.02 3.47 -18.69
CA ARG A 60 11.00 4.30 -19.32
C ARG A 60 10.74 5.61 -18.57
N GLY A 61 11.61 5.97 -17.62
CA GLY A 61 11.46 7.16 -16.78
C GLY A 61 10.36 7.05 -15.71
N ILE A 62 9.84 5.85 -15.46
CA ILE A 62 8.86 5.61 -14.39
C ILE A 62 9.62 5.14 -13.15
N THR A 63 9.61 5.97 -12.12
CA THR A 63 10.27 5.71 -10.83
C THR A 63 9.22 5.71 -9.71
N PRO A 64 9.58 5.33 -8.47
CA PRO A 64 8.64 5.43 -7.34
C PRO A 64 8.03 6.83 -7.17
N LEU A 65 8.79 7.90 -7.44
CA LEU A 65 8.33 9.29 -7.31
C LEU A 65 7.44 9.74 -8.46
N SER A 66 7.59 9.17 -9.66
CA SER A 66 6.80 9.57 -10.84
C SER A 66 5.60 8.66 -11.11
N SER A 67 5.60 7.43 -10.58
CA SER A 67 4.49 6.49 -10.65
C SER A 67 3.29 7.00 -9.84
N HIS A 68 2.09 6.87 -10.40
CA HIS A 68 0.86 7.26 -9.71
C HIS A 68 -0.31 6.41 -10.23
N PRO A 69 -1.27 5.99 -9.38
CA PRO A 69 -2.43 5.20 -9.80
C PRO A 69 -3.13 5.73 -11.07
N ASN A 70 -3.28 7.05 -11.20
CA ASN A 70 -3.91 7.69 -12.36
C ASN A 70 -3.25 7.34 -13.71
N ARG A 71 -1.96 6.97 -13.74
CA ARG A 71 -1.28 6.57 -14.99
C ARG A 71 -1.74 5.21 -15.52
N TYR A 72 -2.28 4.36 -14.65
CA TYR A 72 -2.63 2.97 -14.96
C TYR A 72 -3.99 2.56 -14.36
N PHE A 73 -4.82 3.54 -13.98
CA PHE A 73 -6.09 3.29 -13.30
C PHE A 73 -6.97 2.33 -14.11
N MET A 74 -7.08 2.52 -15.43
CA MET A 74 -7.87 1.64 -16.31
C MET A 74 -7.43 0.17 -16.31
N LYS A 75 -6.19 -0.13 -15.88
CA LYS A 75 -5.67 -1.50 -15.82
C LYS A 75 -5.94 -2.19 -14.49
N ASN A 76 -6.20 -1.43 -13.42
CA ASN A 76 -6.35 -1.97 -12.07
C ASN A 76 -7.25 -1.08 -11.18
N SER A 77 -8.33 -0.55 -11.77
CA SER A 77 -9.21 0.43 -11.10
C SER A 77 -9.91 -0.19 -9.89
N MET A 78 -10.33 -1.45 -10.03
CA MET A 78 -11.02 -2.18 -8.97
C MET A 78 -10.23 -2.26 -7.67
N LYS A 79 -8.89 -2.38 -7.73
CA LYS A 79 -8.04 -2.33 -6.54
C LYS A 79 -8.24 -1.03 -5.78
N PHE A 80 -8.06 0.11 -6.45
CA PHE A 80 -8.14 1.42 -5.80
C PHE A 80 -9.56 1.78 -5.35
N ILE A 81 -10.57 1.43 -6.15
CA ILE A 81 -11.98 1.62 -5.81
C ILE A 81 -12.33 0.82 -4.55
N SER A 82 -11.94 -0.46 -4.49
CA SER A 82 -12.25 -1.34 -3.36
C SER A 82 -11.51 -0.93 -2.08
N LEU A 83 -10.20 -0.59 -2.16
CA LEU A 83 -9.45 -0.08 -1.00
C LEU A 83 -10.10 1.19 -0.44
N TRP A 84 -10.45 2.14 -1.30
CA TRP A 84 -11.06 3.40 -0.89
C TRP A 84 -12.45 3.19 -0.30
N LYS A 85 -13.31 2.43 -0.98
CA LYS A 85 -14.65 2.14 -0.47
C LYS A 85 -14.59 1.51 0.92
N LEU A 86 -13.71 0.51 1.10
CA LEU A 86 -13.56 -0.14 2.39
C LEU A 86 -12.98 0.81 3.44
N SER A 87 -11.98 1.63 3.09
CA SER A 87 -11.44 2.62 4.03
C SER A 87 -12.52 3.58 4.54
N GLN A 88 -13.45 4.01 3.68
CA GLN A 88 -14.59 4.83 4.11
C GLN A 88 -15.53 4.08 5.05
N VAL A 89 -15.86 2.83 4.74
CA VAL A 89 -16.77 2.00 5.55
C VAL A 89 -16.25 1.82 6.98
N ILE A 90 -14.94 1.59 7.14
CA ILE A 90 -14.34 1.36 8.47
C ILE A 90 -13.74 2.62 9.11
N GLY A 91 -13.93 3.79 8.49
CA GLY A 91 -13.33 5.05 8.96
C GLY A 91 -11.81 5.05 8.97
N ALA A 92 -11.18 4.29 8.08
CA ALA A 92 -9.73 4.17 7.98
C ALA A 92 -9.09 5.28 7.15
N LYS A 93 -7.83 5.58 7.48
CA LYS A 93 -6.93 6.33 6.63
C LYS A 93 -6.24 5.39 5.64
N LEU A 94 -6.22 5.74 4.35
CA LEU A 94 -5.59 4.92 3.31
C LEU A 94 -4.30 5.57 2.81
N PHE A 95 -3.20 4.83 2.90
CA PHE A 95 -1.92 5.19 2.29
C PHE A 95 -1.56 4.21 1.18
N LEU A 96 -1.08 4.76 0.06
CA LEU A 96 -0.41 4.02 -0.99
C LEU A 96 1.08 4.37 -0.94
N VAL A 97 1.96 3.37 -1.03
CA VAL A 97 3.41 3.56 -0.90
C VAL A 97 4.10 3.03 -2.15
N ASN A 98 4.57 3.91 -3.02
CA ASN A 98 5.45 3.46 -4.10
C ASN A 98 6.86 3.26 -3.56
N TYR A 99 7.48 2.16 -3.96
CA TYR A 99 8.85 1.83 -3.59
C TYR A 99 9.49 0.97 -4.70
N SER A 100 10.80 0.82 -4.69
CA SER A 100 11.48 -0.21 -5.49
C SER A 100 12.20 -1.22 -4.59
N LYS A 101 12.69 -2.32 -5.16
CA LYS A 101 13.50 -3.29 -4.41
C LYS A 101 14.83 -2.68 -3.99
N ALA A 102 15.37 -3.15 -2.87
CA ALA A 102 16.75 -2.85 -2.48
C ALA A 102 17.73 -3.34 -3.57
N GLY A 103 18.82 -2.61 -3.76
CA GLY A 103 19.82 -2.85 -4.80
C GLY A 103 19.48 -2.30 -6.19
N THR A 104 18.32 -1.66 -6.37
CA THR A 104 17.95 -1.01 -7.64
C THR A 104 18.42 0.45 -7.68
N SER A 105 18.55 1.03 -8.87
CA SER A 105 18.96 2.45 -9.05
C SER A 105 18.04 3.46 -8.36
N CYS A 106 16.79 3.08 -8.07
CA CYS A 106 15.79 3.89 -7.40
C CYS A 106 15.49 3.41 -5.97
N GLU A 107 16.33 2.55 -5.38
CA GLU A 107 16.03 1.85 -4.10
C GLU A 107 15.66 2.76 -2.93
N ASP A 108 16.19 3.98 -2.95
CA ASP A 108 16.00 4.98 -1.91
C ASP A 108 14.84 5.94 -2.23
N GLN A 109 14.15 5.77 -3.35
CA GLN A 109 12.96 6.57 -3.67
C GLN A 109 11.70 5.90 -3.10
N VAL A 110 11.03 6.61 -2.20
CA VAL A 110 9.71 6.23 -1.68
C VAL A 110 8.73 7.39 -1.86
N LEU A 111 7.54 7.10 -2.39
CA LEU A 111 6.43 8.05 -2.44
C LEU A 111 5.31 7.58 -1.53
N LEU A 112 5.11 8.29 -0.43
CA LEU A 112 3.97 8.11 0.45
C LEU A 112 2.81 8.96 -0.07
N MET A 113 1.68 8.33 -0.36
CA MET A 113 0.49 8.98 -0.88
C MET A 113 -0.68 8.76 0.08
N GLU A 114 -1.13 9.83 0.73
CA GLU A 114 -2.35 9.82 1.51
C GLU A 114 -3.55 10.00 0.59
N VAL A 115 -4.39 8.98 0.44
CA VAL A 115 -5.56 9.03 -0.46
C VAL A 115 -6.64 9.92 0.16
N GLN A 116 -7.03 10.96 -0.59
CA GLN A 116 -8.08 11.91 -0.22
C GLN A 116 -9.43 11.56 -0.85
N ASN A 117 -9.39 11.01 -2.06
CA ASN A 117 -10.58 10.59 -2.78
C ASN A 117 -10.26 9.57 -3.87
N VAL A 118 -11.23 8.70 -4.17
CA VAL A 118 -11.27 7.91 -5.40
C VAL A 118 -12.63 8.08 -6.09
N ASP A 119 -12.61 8.67 -7.28
CA ASP A 119 -13.77 8.84 -8.16
C ASP A 119 -13.43 8.29 -9.55
N ALA A 120 -13.98 7.12 -9.87
CA ALA A 120 -13.73 6.44 -11.14
C ALA A 120 -14.23 7.21 -12.38
N THR A 121 -15.08 8.24 -12.19
CA THR A 121 -15.62 9.06 -13.28
C THR A 121 -14.77 10.30 -13.58
N ALA A 122 -13.87 10.67 -12.67
CA ALA A 122 -13.00 11.82 -12.84
C ALA A 122 -11.85 11.57 -13.83
N SER A 123 -11.32 12.63 -14.43
CA SER A 123 -10.13 12.55 -15.31
C SER A 123 -8.86 12.14 -14.56
N ALA A 124 -8.80 12.44 -13.27
CA ALA A 124 -7.76 12.00 -12.33
C ALA A 124 -8.43 11.23 -11.18
N PRO A 125 -8.68 9.92 -11.34
CA PRO A 125 -9.56 9.18 -10.44
C PRO A 125 -9.10 9.07 -9.00
N VAL A 126 -7.79 9.12 -8.74
CA VAL A 126 -7.22 9.02 -7.40
C VAL A 126 -6.61 10.37 -7.04
N GLN A 127 -7.10 10.98 -5.97
CA GLN A 127 -6.59 12.24 -5.42
C GLN A 127 -5.79 11.94 -4.15
N THR A 128 -4.59 12.51 -4.06
CA THR A 128 -3.67 12.21 -2.97
C THR A 128 -2.93 13.45 -2.47
N ILE A 129 -2.54 13.43 -1.20
CA ILE A 129 -1.49 14.31 -0.66
C ILE A 129 -0.21 13.49 -0.62
N ASN A 130 0.81 13.97 -1.32
CA ASN A 130 2.04 13.22 -1.55
C ASN A 130 3.18 13.71 -0.65
N SER A 131 4.01 12.79 -0.20
CA SER A 131 5.27 13.08 0.50
C SER A 131 6.36 12.18 -0.07
N THR A 132 7.43 12.79 -0.56
CA THR A 132 8.63 12.09 -1.02
C THR A 132 9.52 11.78 0.16
N MET A 133 10.04 10.56 0.22
CA MET A 133 10.89 10.09 1.31
C MET A 133 12.03 9.23 0.77
N THR A 134 13.15 9.23 1.49
CA THR A 134 14.16 8.18 1.44
C THR A 134 13.63 6.89 2.08
N ARG A 135 14.29 5.75 1.83
CA ARG A 135 13.96 4.48 2.51
C ARG A 135 14.14 4.59 4.03
N GLN A 136 15.14 5.36 4.48
CA GLN A 136 15.41 5.58 5.90
C GLN A 136 14.32 6.46 6.56
N GLU A 137 13.89 7.53 5.88
CA GLU A 137 12.78 8.37 6.35
C GLU A 137 11.47 7.58 6.42
N PHE A 138 11.15 6.83 5.36
CA PHE A 138 9.98 5.96 5.35
C PHE A 138 10.03 4.91 6.47
N SER A 139 11.17 4.26 6.68
CA SER A 139 11.36 3.31 7.79
C SER A 139 11.07 3.96 9.14
N SER A 140 11.57 5.17 9.37
CA SER A 140 11.35 5.93 10.60
C SER A 140 9.86 6.29 10.79
N TRP A 141 9.20 6.75 9.73
CA TRP A 141 7.76 7.04 9.72
C TRP A 141 6.94 5.79 10.00
N PHE A 142 7.22 4.69 9.28
CA PHE A 142 6.45 3.46 9.36
C PHE A 142 6.61 2.76 10.72
N ARG A 143 7.82 2.80 11.31
CA ARG A 143 8.05 2.33 12.68
C ARG A 143 7.28 3.14 13.70
N THR A 144 7.15 4.45 13.50
CA THR A 144 6.32 5.32 14.35
C THR A 144 4.85 4.95 14.23
N LEU A 145 4.32 4.80 13.01
CA LEU A 145 2.96 4.31 12.78
C LEU A 145 2.72 2.96 13.46
N ASN A 146 3.66 2.02 13.33
CA ASN A 146 3.55 0.70 13.94
C ASN A 146 3.48 0.74 15.48
N ARG A 147 4.26 1.63 16.12
CA ARG A 147 4.21 1.79 17.59
C ARG A 147 2.85 2.28 18.08
N ARG A 148 2.12 3.05 17.27
CA ARG A 148 0.74 3.50 17.59
C ARG A 148 -0.28 2.37 17.62
N GLY A 149 0.08 1.16 17.16
CA GLY A 149 -0.76 -0.03 17.26
C GLY A 149 -0.63 -0.77 18.59
N ARG A 150 0.25 -0.30 19.49
CA ARG A 150 0.37 -0.87 20.84
C ARG A 150 -0.82 -0.40 21.68
N THR A 151 -1.48 -1.36 22.31
CA THR A 151 -2.53 -1.17 23.33
C THR A 151 -1.93 -0.84 24.68
#